data_AF-A0A519LMT1-F1
#
_entry.id   AF-A0A519LMT1-F1
#
_cell.length_a   1.000
_cell.length_b   1.000
_cell.length_c   1.000
_cell.angle_alpha   90.00
_cell.angle_beta   90.00
_cell.angle_gamma   90.00
#
_symmetry.space_group_name_H-M   'P 1'
#
loop_
_entity.id
_entity.type
_entity.pdbx_description
1 polymer ?
#
loop_
_entity_poly.entity_id
_entity_poly.type
_entity_poly.pdbx_seq_one_letter_code
_entity_poly.pdbx_strand_id
1 'polypeptide(L)'
;SLCDAVLTGPAVPCIAGFDMPVRRSEGDDYLAQVDEWHAAITQQWQAAIASALAQARLPVPANSAALRVALLVWGDPSLYDSTLRIAARLQPAPVQLQVVAGITSVQALAAAHAIALNDIGQPFVVTTGRQLRDHGWPAGVDTAVVMLDGQCSFNTLPPQDLHIWWGAYLGMPQQLLDSGPLADAGPRIDSARAQARARHGWIMDIYLLRRQPAHKG
;
A
#
# COMPACT_ATOMS: atom_id res chain seq x y z
N SER A 1 12.75 -10.84 12.39
CA SER A 1 12.09 -9.97 11.38
C SER A 1 12.01 -10.71 10.06
N LEU A 2 11.24 -10.21 9.06
CA LEU A 2 11.25 -10.79 7.70
C LEU A 2 12.67 -10.80 7.12
N CYS A 3 13.42 -9.72 7.33
CA CYS A 3 14.81 -9.58 6.90
C CYS A 3 15.70 -10.69 7.49
N ASP A 4 15.56 -10.98 8.78
CA ASP A 4 16.37 -12.03 9.44
C ASP A 4 16.08 -13.42 8.86
N ALA A 5 14.84 -13.66 8.38
CA ALA A 5 14.44 -14.93 7.79
C ALA A 5 14.94 -15.13 6.36
N VAL A 6 15.18 -14.05 5.60
CA VAL A 6 15.51 -14.12 4.16
C VAL A 6 16.93 -13.70 3.82
N LEU A 7 17.57 -12.85 4.64
CA LEU A 7 18.94 -12.37 4.43
C LEU A 7 19.96 -13.31 5.09
N THR A 8 19.91 -14.60 4.72
CA THR A 8 20.82 -15.63 5.22
C THR A 8 21.97 -15.83 4.23
N GLY A 9 23.22 -15.61 4.63
CA GLY A 9 24.38 -15.85 3.77
C GLY A 9 25.68 -15.22 4.27
N PRO A 10 26.82 -15.48 3.61
CA PRO A 10 28.13 -14.99 4.04
C PRO A 10 28.35 -13.48 3.84
N ALA A 11 27.46 -12.80 3.10
CA ALA A 11 27.51 -11.37 2.83
C ALA A 11 26.20 -10.68 3.23
N VAL A 12 25.86 -10.73 4.52
CA VAL A 12 24.67 -10.05 5.05
C VAL A 12 24.84 -8.53 4.93
N PRO A 13 23.90 -7.80 4.30
CA PRO A 13 23.97 -6.35 4.22
C PRO A 13 23.83 -5.71 5.61
N CYS A 14 24.38 -4.51 5.80
CA CYS A 14 24.10 -3.72 6.99
C CYS A 14 22.62 -3.32 7.00
N ILE A 15 21.88 -3.74 8.02
CA ILE A 15 20.48 -3.40 8.22
C ILE A 15 20.42 -2.20 9.16
N ALA A 16 19.77 -1.13 8.70
CA ALA A 16 19.51 0.06 9.51
C ALA A 16 18.01 0.34 9.53
N GLY A 17 17.47 0.56 10.73
CA GLY A 17 16.11 1.06 10.94
C GLY A 17 16.09 2.58 11.00
N PHE A 18 14.92 3.15 10.74
CA PHE A 18 14.62 4.55 11.00
C PHE A 18 13.19 4.65 11.54
N ASP A 19 12.94 5.64 12.38
CA ASP A 19 11.59 5.94 12.84
C ASP A 19 10.85 6.73 11.77
N MET A 20 9.64 6.29 11.45
CA MET A 20 8.78 7.02 10.51
C MET A 20 8.32 8.32 11.17
N PRO A 21 8.63 9.50 10.60
CA PRO A 21 8.11 10.76 11.12
C PRO A 21 6.58 10.75 11.14
N VAL A 22 5.98 11.47 12.09
CA VAL A 22 4.53 11.64 12.13
C VAL A 22 4.15 12.79 11.20
N ARG A 23 3.22 12.55 10.27
CA ARG A 23 2.67 13.62 9.43
C ARG A 23 1.81 14.55 10.28
N ARG A 24 1.96 15.86 10.11
CA ARG A 24 1.04 16.86 10.68
C ARG A 24 -0.40 16.52 10.29
N SER A 25 -1.32 16.63 11.23
CA SER A 25 -2.75 16.33 11.03
C SER A 25 -3.66 17.55 11.18
N GLU A 26 -3.09 18.73 11.46
CA GLU A 26 -3.80 19.98 11.63
C GLU A 26 -3.65 20.87 10.39
N GLY A 27 -4.71 21.62 10.06
CA GLY A 27 -4.80 22.48 8.89
C GLY A 27 -5.53 21.84 7.70
N ASP A 28 -5.94 22.67 6.72
CA ASP A 28 -6.64 22.26 5.50
C ASP A 28 -5.73 22.24 4.25
N ASP A 29 -4.41 22.12 4.47
CA ASP A 29 -3.38 22.20 3.44
C ASP A 29 -2.70 20.84 3.19
N TYR A 30 -3.51 19.82 2.85
CA TYR A 30 -3.07 18.43 2.69
C TYR A 30 -1.78 18.25 1.89
N LEU A 31 -1.61 18.97 0.77
CA LEU A 31 -0.44 18.85 -0.08
C LEU A 31 0.84 19.38 0.59
N ALA A 32 0.73 20.48 1.34
CA ALA A 32 1.85 21.02 2.10
C ALA A 32 2.24 20.09 3.25
N GLN A 33 1.25 19.55 3.98
CA GLN A 33 1.48 18.55 5.04
C GLN A 33 2.21 17.30 4.52
N VAL A 34 1.85 16.85 3.30
CA VAL A 34 2.53 15.72 2.64
C VAL A 34 3.96 16.11 2.23
N ASP A 35 4.17 17.31 1.72
CA ASP A 35 5.49 17.76 1.29
C ASP A 35 6.48 17.89 2.46
N GLU A 36 6.06 18.51 3.56
CA GLU A 36 6.83 18.62 4.80
C GLU A 36 7.19 17.24 5.35
N TRP A 37 6.22 16.33 5.35
CA TRP A 37 6.42 14.97 5.84
C TRP A 37 7.40 14.18 4.97
N HIS A 38 7.30 14.30 3.65
CA HIS A 38 8.27 13.72 2.73
C HIS A 38 9.69 14.26 2.97
N ALA A 39 9.83 15.57 3.21
CA ALA A 39 11.13 16.16 3.55
C ALA A 39 11.70 15.60 4.86
N ALA A 40 10.87 15.42 5.89
CA ALA A 40 11.28 14.79 7.14
C ALA A 40 11.72 13.33 6.94
N ILE A 41 11.01 12.56 6.10
CA ILE A 41 11.42 11.18 5.77
C ILE A 41 12.77 11.16 5.03
N THR A 42 12.97 12.05 4.06
CA THR A 42 14.25 12.19 3.34
C THR A 42 15.41 12.42 4.32
N GLN A 43 15.22 13.30 5.31
CA GLN A 43 16.23 13.55 6.34
C GLN A 43 16.53 12.30 7.17
N GLN A 44 15.50 11.55 7.58
CA GLN A 44 15.70 10.31 8.34
C GLN A 44 16.44 9.24 7.54
N TRP A 45 16.16 9.11 6.24
CA TRP A 45 16.90 8.19 5.37
C TRP A 45 18.37 8.57 5.27
N GLN A 46 18.68 9.85 5.07
CA GLN A 46 20.06 10.33 5.01
C GLN A 46 20.80 10.10 6.33
N ALA A 47 20.15 10.36 7.46
CA ALA A 47 20.72 10.12 8.78
C ALA A 47 20.98 8.62 9.03
N ALA A 48 20.03 7.75 8.67
CA ALA A 48 20.17 6.31 8.82
C ALA A 48 21.32 5.75 7.96
N ILE A 49 21.44 6.21 6.71
CA ILE A 49 22.54 5.82 5.80
C ILE A 49 23.88 6.28 6.38
N ALA A 50 24.00 7.54 6.79
CA ALA A 50 25.25 8.08 7.34
C ALA A 50 25.67 7.33 8.62
N SER A 51 24.72 7.05 9.52
CA SER A 51 24.95 6.29 10.75
C SER A 51 25.41 4.86 10.46
N ALA A 52 24.75 4.18 9.52
CA ALA A 52 25.10 2.82 9.12
C ALA A 52 26.52 2.72 8.54
N LEU A 53 26.92 3.68 7.70
CA LEU A 53 28.28 3.76 7.15
C LEU A 53 29.34 3.93 8.25
N ALA A 54 29.07 4.83 9.20
CA ALA A 54 29.98 5.10 10.32
C ALA A 54 30.15 3.85 11.21
N GLN A 55 29.04 3.16 11.52
CA GLN A 55 29.05 1.96 12.37
C GLN A 55 29.73 0.77 11.70
N ALA A 56 29.46 0.54 10.42
CA ALA A 56 30.04 -0.57 9.67
C ALA A 56 31.54 -0.38 9.37
N ARG A 57 32.14 0.77 9.77
CA ARG A 57 33.51 1.17 9.44
C ARG A 57 33.84 1.00 7.96
N LEU A 58 32.82 1.11 7.11
CA LEU A 58 33.01 1.00 5.68
C LEU A 58 33.78 2.25 5.24
N PRO A 59 34.92 2.11 4.53
CA PRO A 59 35.56 3.27 3.97
C PRO A 59 34.55 3.97 3.07
N VAL A 60 34.31 5.26 3.28
CA VAL A 60 33.67 6.11 2.26
C VAL A 60 34.57 5.95 1.04
N PRO A 61 34.11 5.32 -0.06
CA PRO A 61 35.01 4.83 -1.08
C PRO A 61 35.87 5.98 -1.63
N ALA A 62 37.19 5.91 -1.40
CA ALA A 62 38.13 6.91 -1.89
C ALA A 62 38.20 6.93 -3.43
N ASN A 63 37.70 5.88 -4.09
CA ASN A 63 37.69 5.69 -5.53
C ASN A 63 36.30 5.23 -6.01
N SER A 64 35.49 6.15 -6.53
CA SER A 64 34.44 6.00 -7.56
C SER A 64 33.38 4.86 -7.48
N ALA A 65 33.36 4.01 -6.44
CA ALA A 65 32.33 3.00 -6.26
C ALA A 65 31.12 3.61 -5.56
N ALA A 66 29.97 3.66 -6.24
CA ALA A 66 28.74 4.18 -5.65
C ALA A 66 28.27 3.29 -4.49
N LEU A 67 27.84 3.92 -3.39
CA LEU A 67 27.14 3.24 -2.31
C LEU A 67 25.86 2.60 -2.85
N ARG A 68 25.66 1.31 -2.58
CA ARG A 68 24.41 0.61 -2.87
C ARG A 68 23.53 0.61 -1.63
N VAL A 69 22.35 1.19 -1.75
CA VAL A 69 21.33 1.21 -0.70
C VAL A 69 20.10 0.48 -1.22
N ALA A 70 19.52 -0.38 -0.40
CA ALA A 70 18.23 -1.01 -0.67
C ALA A 70 17.19 -0.47 0.33
N LEU A 71 16.04 -0.04 -0.18
CA LEU A 71 14.87 0.31 0.62
C LEU A 71 13.84 -0.81 0.44
N LEU A 72 13.35 -1.35 1.55
CA LEU A 72 12.32 -2.39 1.54
C LEU A 72 10.95 -1.72 1.54
N VAL A 73 10.22 -1.91 0.45
CA VAL A 73 8.89 -1.31 0.23
C VAL A 73 7.86 -2.44 0.20
N TRP A 74 6.75 -2.25 0.90
CA TRP A 74 5.65 -3.21 0.86
C TRP A 74 4.92 -3.15 -0.48
N GLY A 75 4.57 -4.32 -1.02
CA GLY A 75 3.86 -4.40 -2.28
C GLY A 75 4.76 -4.05 -3.46
N ASP A 76 4.32 -3.09 -4.28
CA ASP A 76 5.11 -2.58 -5.41
C ASP A 76 5.31 -1.06 -5.25
N PRO A 77 6.54 -0.52 -5.43
CA PRO A 77 6.82 0.91 -5.26
C PRO A 77 6.03 1.85 -6.18
N SER A 78 5.40 1.34 -7.23
CA SER A 78 4.62 2.16 -8.17
C SER A 78 3.21 2.51 -7.69
N LEU A 79 2.62 1.74 -6.76
CA LEU A 79 1.19 1.83 -6.45
C LEU A 79 0.94 2.42 -5.07
N TYR A 80 0.41 3.64 -5.03
CA TYR A 80 0.03 4.35 -3.79
C TYR A 80 1.12 4.45 -2.72
N ASP A 81 2.38 4.51 -3.16
CA ASP A 81 3.55 4.63 -2.31
C ASP A 81 4.33 5.93 -2.60
N SER A 82 4.99 6.48 -1.58
CA SER A 82 5.75 7.73 -1.69
C SER A 82 7.26 7.53 -1.86
N THR A 83 7.78 6.30 -1.74
CA THR A 83 9.21 6.00 -1.66
C THR A 83 9.98 6.56 -2.85
N LEU A 84 9.50 6.37 -4.08
CA LEU A 84 10.17 6.88 -5.27
C LEU A 84 10.21 8.42 -5.32
N ARG A 85 9.13 9.08 -4.86
CA ARG A 85 9.08 10.56 -4.79
C ARG A 85 10.01 11.11 -3.72
N ILE A 86 10.18 10.38 -2.61
CA ILE A 86 11.08 10.75 -1.51
C ILE A 86 12.54 10.48 -1.90
N ALA A 87 12.82 9.37 -2.59
CA ALA A 87 14.16 9.03 -3.07
C ALA A 87 14.70 10.09 -4.04
N ALA A 88 13.83 10.68 -4.86
CA ALA A 88 14.17 11.79 -5.75
C ALA A 88 14.61 13.08 -5.02
N ARG A 89 14.33 13.19 -3.70
CA ARG A 89 14.70 14.36 -2.87
C ARG A 89 16.06 14.20 -2.19
N LEU A 90 16.66 13.00 -2.20
CA LEU A 90 17.92 12.73 -1.52
C LEU A 90 19.05 13.63 -2.03
N GLN A 91 19.97 13.99 -1.13
CA GLN A 91 21.15 14.79 -1.45
C GLN A 91 22.43 14.12 -0.91
N PRO A 92 23.40 13.77 -1.77
CA PRO A 92 23.33 13.82 -3.23
C PRO A 92 22.24 12.88 -3.78
N ALA A 93 21.70 13.21 -4.95
CA ALA A 93 20.72 12.35 -5.61
C ALA A 93 21.34 10.99 -5.98
N PRO A 94 20.55 9.90 -6.01
CA PRO A 94 21.04 8.59 -6.45
C PRO A 94 21.58 8.65 -7.88
N VAL A 95 22.81 8.17 -8.09
CA VAL A 95 23.43 8.09 -9.43
C VAL A 95 22.67 7.11 -10.34
N GLN A 96 22.10 6.07 -9.74
CA GLN A 96 21.25 5.09 -10.42
C GLN A 96 20.11 4.69 -9.49
N LEU A 97 18.89 4.63 -10.01
CA LEU A 97 17.70 4.13 -9.32
C LEU A 97 17.21 2.87 -10.06
N GLN A 98 17.09 1.77 -9.33
CA GLN A 98 16.50 0.53 -9.83
C GLN A 98 15.30 0.17 -8.98
N VAL A 99 14.19 -0.19 -9.63
CA VAL A 99 13.00 -0.72 -8.98
C VAL A 99 12.94 -2.22 -9.22
N VAL A 100 12.73 -2.98 -8.15
CA VAL A 100 12.41 -4.41 -8.21
C VAL A 100 10.91 -4.52 -8.01
N ALA A 101 10.20 -5.06 -9.01
CA ALA A 101 8.75 -5.19 -8.94
C ALA A 101 8.35 -6.16 -7.82
N GLY A 102 7.25 -5.85 -7.15
CA GLY A 102 6.69 -6.67 -6.08
C GLY A 102 5.25 -7.07 -6.35
N ILE A 103 4.72 -7.94 -5.48
CA ILE A 103 3.32 -8.36 -5.55
C ILE A 103 2.46 -7.35 -4.80
N THR A 104 1.59 -6.65 -5.53
CA THR A 104 0.64 -5.69 -4.96
C THR A 104 -0.46 -6.38 -4.15
N SER A 105 -1.09 -5.64 -3.23
CA SER A 105 -2.30 -6.10 -2.55
C SER A 105 -3.48 -6.32 -3.51
N VAL A 106 -3.50 -5.65 -4.67
CA VAL A 106 -4.48 -5.87 -5.74
C VAL A 106 -4.34 -7.29 -6.31
N GLN A 107 -3.12 -7.70 -6.65
CA GLN A 107 -2.83 -9.07 -7.11
C GLN A 107 -3.11 -10.09 -6.01
N ALA A 108 -2.71 -9.80 -4.76
CA ALA A 108 -2.97 -10.68 -3.63
C ALA A 108 -4.47 -10.88 -3.38
N LEU A 109 -5.30 -9.83 -3.49
CA LEU A 109 -6.75 -9.92 -3.34
C LEU A 109 -7.37 -10.81 -4.42
N ALA A 110 -7.01 -10.56 -5.69
CA ALA A 110 -7.49 -11.34 -6.82
C ALA A 110 -7.13 -12.82 -6.68
N ALA A 111 -5.88 -13.11 -6.29
CA ALA A 111 -5.41 -14.48 -6.06
C ALA A 111 -6.14 -15.14 -4.88
N ALA A 112 -6.32 -14.42 -3.76
CA ALA A 112 -6.96 -14.95 -2.56
C ALA A 112 -8.45 -15.30 -2.78
N HIS A 113 -9.14 -14.54 -3.62
CA HIS A 113 -10.53 -14.80 -4.01
C HIS A 113 -10.67 -15.67 -5.28
N ALA A 114 -9.57 -16.04 -5.91
CA ALA A 114 -9.54 -16.75 -7.19
C ALA A 114 -10.37 -16.07 -8.30
N ILE A 115 -10.23 -14.74 -8.44
CA ILE A 115 -10.96 -13.93 -9.44
C ILE A 115 -10.00 -13.23 -10.40
N ALA A 116 -10.49 -12.97 -11.62
CA ALA A 116 -9.87 -11.99 -12.51
C ALA A 116 -10.29 -10.58 -12.08
N LEU A 117 -9.35 -9.62 -12.17
CA LEU A 117 -9.63 -8.22 -11.84
C LEU A 117 -10.66 -7.61 -12.80
N ASN A 118 -10.47 -7.79 -14.10
CA ASN A 118 -11.35 -7.27 -15.14
C ASN A 118 -12.32 -8.34 -15.67
N ASP A 119 -13.47 -7.89 -16.16
CA ASP A 119 -14.28 -8.71 -17.07
C ASP A 119 -13.66 -8.72 -18.48
N ILE A 120 -14.12 -9.62 -19.35
CA ILE A 120 -13.56 -9.83 -20.69
C ILE A 120 -13.59 -8.51 -21.49
N GLY A 121 -12.40 -8.00 -21.82
CA GLY A 121 -12.23 -6.77 -22.61
C GLY A 121 -12.69 -5.49 -21.90
N GLN A 122 -13.08 -5.55 -20.62
CA GLN A 122 -13.60 -4.39 -19.90
C GLN A 122 -12.50 -3.68 -19.11
N PRO A 123 -12.54 -2.34 -19.03
CA PRO A 123 -11.66 -1.58 -18.16
C PRO A 123 -12.02 -1.79 -16.68
N PHE A 124 -11.04 -1.56 -15.82
CA PHE A 124 -11.25 -1.42 -14.39
C PHE A 124 -10.47 -0.20 -13.90
N VAL A 125 -10.86 0.32 -12.74
CA VAL A 125 -10.15 1.44 -12.09
C VAL A 125 -9.57 0.98 -10.76
N VAL A 126 -8.41 1.53 -10.41
CA VAL A 126 -7.90 1.49 -9.03
C VAL A 126 -8.06 2.89 -8.45
N THR A 127 -8.72 3.00 -7.30
CA THR A 127 -9.06 4.27 -6.67
C THR A 127 -8.91 4.20 -5.15
N THR A 128 -9.28 5.27 -4.44
CA THR A 128 -9.20 5.35 -2.98
C THR A 128 -10.56 5.46 -2.30
N GLY A 129 -10.63 5.10 -1.02
CA GLY A 129 -11.85 5.28 -0.23
C GLY A 129 -12.35 6.73 -0.22
N ARG A 130 -11.44 7.72 -0.20
CA ARG A 130 -11.82 9.14 -0.28
C ARG A 130 -12.49 9.47 -1.61
N GLN A 131 -11.89 9.06 -2.73
CA GLN A 131 -12.46 9.28 -4.07
C GLN A 131 -13.87 8.68 -4.20
N LEU A 132 -14.10 7.51 -3.60
CA LEU A 132 -15.42 6.88 -3.58
C LEU A 132 -16.46 7.68 -2.80
N ARG A 133 -16.08 8.27 -1.66
CA ARG A 133 -17.00 9.10 -0.85
C ARG A 133 -17.30 10.45 -1.51
N ASP A 134 -16.28 11.07 -2.09
CA ASP A 134 -16.39 12.43 -2.63
C ASP A 134 -17.09 12.44 -3.99
N HIS A 135 -16.95 11.37 -4.78
CA HIS A 135 -17.43 11.33 -6.17
C HIS A 135 -18.37 10.16 -6.49
N GLY A 136 -18.60 9.25 -5.56
CA GLY A 136 -19.40 8.05 -5.80
C GLY A 136 -18.73 7.07 -6.76
N TRP A 137 -19.54 6.31 -7.49
CA TRP A 137 -19.05 5.27 -8.39
C TRP A 137 -18.25 5.85 -9.58
N PRO A 138 -17.05 5.33 -9.90
CA PRO A 138 -16.25 5.81 -11.03
C PRO A 138 -16.95 5.68 -12.39
N ALA A 139 -16.95 6.74 -13.19
CA ALA A 139 -17.60 6.73 -14.50
C ALA A 139 -16.87 5.82 -15.51
N GLY A 140 -17.64 5.20 -16.41
CA GLY A 140 -17.10 4.46 -17.56
C GLY A 140 -16.50 3.09 -17.26
N VAL A 141 -16.65 2.58 -16.02
CA VAL A 141 -16.16 1.26 -15.60
C VAL A 141 -17.18 0.54 -14.73
N ASP A 142 -17.21 -0.79 -14.84
CA ASP A 142 -18.06 -1.67 -14.01
C ASP A 142 -17.28 -2.36 -12.89
N THR A 143 -15.95 -2.24 -12.88
CA THR A 143 -15.09 -2.76 -11.81
C THR A 143 -14.19 -1.66 -11.23
N ALA A 144 -14.19 -1.57 -9.89
CA ALA A 144 -13.33 -0.68 -9.13
C ALA A 144 -12.61 -1.44 -8.02
N VAL A 145 -11.29 -1.34 -7.97
CA VAL A 145 -10.48 -1.76 -6.83
C VAL A 145 -10.23 -0.54 -5.95
N VAL A 146 -10.52 -0.63 -4.66
CA VAL A 146 -10.44 0.50 -3.74
C VAL A 146 -9.40 0.22 -2.67
N MET A 147 -8.44 1.14 -2.57
CA MET A 147 -7.30 1.08 -1.64
C MET A 147 -7.34 2.29 -0.69
N LEU A 148 -6.44 2.29 0.31
CA LEU A 148 -6.28 3.41 1.25
C LEU A 148 -7.59 3.86 1.91
N ASP A 149 -8.47 2.90 2.22
CA ASP A 149 -9.76 3.18 2.82
C ASP A 149 -9.80 2.83 4.31
N GLY A 150 -9.82 3.87 5.14
CA GLY A 150 -9.91 3.72 6.58
C GLY A 150 -11.33 3.47 7.10
N GLN A 151 -12.37 3.60 6.27
CA GLN A 151 -13.74 3.88 6.72
C GLN A 151 -14.84 3.03 6.05
N CYS A 152 -14.50 2.00 5.28
CA CYS A 152 -15.49 1.19 4.55
C CYS A 152 -16.38 2.05 3.63
N SER A 153 -15.76 2.87 2.78
CA SER A 153 -16.42 3.77 1.85
C SER A 153 -17.41 3.09 0.91
N PHE A 154 -17.35 1.77 0.72
CA PHE A 154 -18.39 1.03 0.00
C PHE A 154 -19.79 1.24 0.62
N ASN A 155 -19.88 1.56 1.92
CA ASN A 155 -21.14 1.85 2.60
C ASN A 155 -21.82 3.16 2.14
N THR A 156 -21.10 4.03 1.43
CA THR A 156 -21.69 5.26 0.87
C THR A 156 -22.33 5.04 -0.50
N LEU A 157 -22.20 3.84 -1.07
CA LEU A 157 -22.77 3.49 -2.37
C LEU A 157 -24.13 2.84 -2.21
N PRO A 158 -25.04 3.00 -3.19
CA PRO A 158 -26.23 2.16 -3.28
C PRO A 158 -25.81 0.69 -3.42
N PRO A 159 -26.21 -0.22 -2.50
CA PRO A 159 -25.68 -1.57 -2.46
C PRO A 159 -26.28 -2.52 -3.52
N GLN A 160 -27.40 -2.13 -4.13
CA GLN A 160 -28.01 -2.88 -5.22
C GLN A 160 -27.06 -3.06 -6.40
N ASP A 161 -27.10 -4.26 -6.97
CA ASP A 161 -26.29 -4.69 -8.12
C ASP A 161 -24.77 -4.64 -7.92
N LEU A 162 -24.28 -4.45 -6.69
CA LEU A 162 -22.85 -4.49 -6.39
C LEU A 162 -22.46 -5.80 -5.72
N HIS A 163 -21.39 -6.41 -6.22
CA HIS A 163 -20.69 -7.51 -5.57
C HIS A 163 -19.35 -7.00 -5.05
N ILE A 164 -19.00 -7.35 -3.81
CA ILE A 164 -17.73 -7.01 -3.19
C ILE A 164 -16.88 -8.25 -2.97
N TRP A 165 -15.57 -8.12 -3.19
CA TRP A 165 -14.55 -9.06 -2.73
C TRP A 165 -13.59 -8.29 -1.86
N TRP A 166 -13.64 -8.53 -0.55
CA TRP A 166 -12.86 -7.82 0.43
C TRP A 166 -11.79 -8.74 1.04
N GLY A 167 -10.65 -8.16 1.38
CA GLY A 167 -9.63 -8.88 2.13
C GLY A 167 -8.81 -7.98 3.04
N ALA A 168 -8.44 -8.51 4.20
CA ALA A 168 -7.51 -7.89 5.14
C ALA A 168 -6.31 -8.81 5.39
N TYR A 169 -5.15 -8.21 5.67
CA TYR A 169 -3.90 -8.94 5.96
C TYR A 169 -3.55 -9.98 4.89
N LEU A 170 -3.82 -9.67 3.62
CA LEU A 170 -3.60 -10.58 2.50
C LEU A 170 -2.15 -11.09 2.46
N GLY A 171 -1.97 -12.40 2.34
CA GLY A 171 -0.67 -13.07 2.37
C GLY A 171 -0.07 -13.27 3.77
N MET A 172 -0.74 -12.81 4.83
CA MET A 172 -0.31 -13.02 6.22
C MET A 172 -1.11 -14.14 6.90
N PRO A 173 -0.62 -14.73 8.01
CA PRO A 173 -1.38 -15.74 8.76
C PRO A 173 -2.75 -15.27 9.28
N GLN A 174 -2.93 -13.95 9.44
CA GLN A 174 -4.18 -13.34 9.89
C GLN A 174 -5.17 -13.06 8.76
N GLN A 175 -4.90 -13.52 7.53
CA GLN A 175 -5.71 -13.19 6.36
C GLN A 175 -7.20 -13.43 6.60
N LEU A 176 -8.00 -12.41 6.30
CA LEU A 176 -9.46 -12.46 6.34
C LEU A 176 -10.00 -12.17 4.93
N LEU A 177 -11.05 -12.90 4.55
CA LEU A 177 -11.74 -12.73 3.28
C LEU A 177 -13.25 -12.75 3.54
N ASP A 178 -13.98 -11.88 2.84
CA ASP A 178 -15.44 -11.94 2.72
C ASP A 178 -15.81 -11.47 1.31
N SER A 179 -16.88 -12.03 0.76
CA SER A 179 -17.40 -11.67 -0.54
C SER A 179 -18.90 -11.94 -0.64
N GLY A 180 -19.53 -11.27 -1.60
CA GLY A 180 -20.95 -11.44 -1.89
C GLY A 180 -21.62 -10.15 -2.37
N PRO A 181 -22.96 -10.18 -2.51
CA PRO A 181 -23.73 -8.96 -2.72
C PRO A 181 -23.41 -7.94 -1.63
N LEU A 182 -23.20 -6.68 -2.00
CA LEU A 182 -22.76 -5.63 -1.07
C LEU A 182 -23.76 -5.41 0.06
N ALA A 183 -25.06 -5.56 -0.23
CA ALA A 183 -26.13 -5.48 0.76
C ALA A 183 -25.96 -6.48 1.91
N ASP A 184 -25.45 -7.68 1.62
CA ASP A 184 -25.28 -8.75 2.60
C ASP A 184 -23.86 -8.75 3.19
N ALA A 185 -22.86 -8.54 2.34
CA ALA A 185 -21.44 -8.63 2.69
C ALA A 185 -20.93 -7.38 3.42
N GLY A 186 -21.43 -6.19 3.08
CA GLY A 186 -21.01 -4.93 3.71
C GLY A 186 -21.09 -4.97 5.24
N PRO A 187 -22.25 -5.31 5.85
CA PRO A 187 -22.38 -5.41 7.29
C PRO A 187 -21.46 -6.45 7.95
N ARG A 188 -21.19 -7.57 7.28
CA ARG A 188 -20.26 -8.60 7.78
C ARG A 188 -18.82 -8.09 7.75
N ILE A 189 -18.43 -7.43 6.66
CA ILE A 189 -17.11 -6.83 6.49
C ILE A 189 -16.87 -5.76 7.56
N ASP A 190 -17.85 -4.87 7.81
CA ASP A 190 -17.73 -3.86 8.87
C ASP A 190 -17.42 -4.47 10.24
N SER A 191 -18.18 -5.51 10.58
CA SER A 191 -18.00 -6.24 11.84
C SER A 191 -16.63 -6.92 11.91
N ALA A 192 -16.24 -7.66 10.87
CA ALA A 192 -14.96 -8.34 10.79
C ALA A 192 -13.78 -7.36 10.87
N ARG A 193 -13.88 -6.23 10.16
CA ARG A 193 -12.88 -5.17 10.13
C ARG A 193 -12.69 -4.55 11.51
N ALA A 194 -13.79 -4.22 12.20
CA ALA A 194 -13.75 -3.66 13.55
C ALA A 194 -13.13 -4.63 14.56
N GLN A 195 -13.53 -5.91 14.53
CA GLN A 195 -12.98 -6.95 15.40
C GLN A 195 -11.48 -7.16 15.17
N ALA A 196 -11.07 -7.23 13.91
CA ALA A 196 -9.68 -7.39 13.52
C ALA A 196 -8.82 -6.20 13.98
N ARG A 197 -9.30 -4.96 13.79
CA ARG A 197 -8.61 -3.77 14.28
C ARG A 197 -8.49 -3.76 15.80
N ALA A 198 -9.56 -4.14 16.51
CA ALA A 198 -9.54 -4.23 17.97
C ALA A 198 -8.56 -5.30 18.48
N ARG A 199 -8.45 -6.44 17.78
CA ARG A 199 -7.55 -7.54 18.13
C ARG A 199 -6.08 -7.23 17.86
N HIS A 200 -5.77 -6.54 16.75
CA HIS A 200 -4.39 -6.35 16.29
C HIS A 200 -3.85 -4.93 16.48
N GLY A 201 -4.69 -3.96 16.86
CA GLY A 201 -4.34 -2.55 17.03
C GLY A 201 -4.25 -1.75 15.72
N TRP A 202 -4.19 -2.44 14.58
CA TRP A 202 -4.17 -1.88 13.23
C TRP A 202 -4.97 -2.78 12.30
N ILE A 203 -5.28 -2.28 11.11
CA ILE A 203 -5.82 -3.08 10.01
C ILE A 203 -5.43 -2.43 8.69
N MET A 204 -5.14 -3.26 7.70
CA MET A 204 -5.01 -2.84 6.31
C MET A 204 -5.83 -3.79 5.45
N ASP A 205 -6.80 -3.21 4.77
CA ASP A 205 -7.73 -3.90 3.90
C ASP A 205 -7.79 -3.28 2.49
N ILE A 206 -8.29 -4.06 1.55
CA ILE A 206 -8.52 -3.70 0.16
C ILE A 206 -9.77 -4.44 -0.30
N TYR A 207 -10.48 -3.87 -1.26
CA TYR A 207 -11.62 -4.55 -1.85
C TYR A 207 -11.80 -4.23 -3.34
N LEU A 208 -12.39 -5.17 -4.05
CA LEU A 208 -12.88 -5.02 -5.41
C LEU A 208 -14.40 -4.93 -5.34
N LEU A 209 -14.97 -3.93 -6.01
CA LEU A 209 -16.39 -3.82 -6.28
C LEU A 209 -16.64 -4.06 -7.76
N ARG A 210 -17.66 -4.84 -8.08
CA ARG A 210 -18.12 -5.04 -9.45
C ARG A 210 -19.63 -4.87 -9.53
N ARG A 211 -20.09 -4.13 -10.53
CA ARG A 211 -21.50 -4.12 -10.92
C ARG A 211 -21.83 -5.46 -11.54
N GLN A 212 -22.77 -6.18 -10.95
CA GLN A 212 -23.37 -7.36 -11.57
C GLN A 212 -24.44 -6.88 -12.55
N PRO A 213 -24.48 -7.40 -13.78
CA PRO A 213 -25.63 -7.14 -14.64
C PRO A 213 -26.88 -7.65 -13.93
N ALA A 214 -27.92 -6.80 -13.85
CA ALA A 214 -29.23 -7.23 -13.36
C ALA A 214 -29.60 -8.53 -14.09
N HIS A 215 -29.87 -9.59 -13.33
CA HIS A 215 -30.41 -10.82 -13.91
C HIS A 215 -31.70 -10.44 -14.66
N LYS A 216 -31.63 -10.41 -15.99
CA LYS A 216 -32.83 -10.50 -16.80
C LYS A 216 -33.33 -11.93 -16.61
N GLY A 217 -34.26 -12.09 -15.68
CA GLY A 217 -35.10 -13.29 -15.60
C GLY A 217 -35.89 -13.50 -16.87
#